data_AF-A0A520HLL8-F1
#
_entry.id   AF-A0A520HLL8-F1
#
_cell.length_a   1.000
_cell.length_b   1.000
_cell.length_c   1.000
_cell.angle_alpha   90.00
_cell.angle_beta   90.00
_cell.angle_gamma   90.00
#
_symmetry.space_group_name_H-M   'P 1'
#
loop_
_entity.id
_entity.type
_entity.pdbx_description
1 polymer ?
#
loop_
_entity_poly.entity_id
_entity_poly.type
_entity_poly.pdbx_seq_one_letter_code
_entity_poly.pdbx_strand_id
1 'polypeptide(L)'
;LLTLAAAAIYSCSDAFDIAQEGEYVEDIAFRELSDLSLFLTEIYDNVDNEDIIAFTSVFTDETAIGDENGGQNQAEYRHQLFSTNGYANSIWLNNYSVINYVNRLIAGADQVILDPESATFDDDVLEKNRILAEARTLRAFCTLQLLTFYSTDLTNDSALGVIILDHVPPTLPNLEQLPRSTNLECFNFINQDLDYANTNLSASTVPTFVSKAMVLAIRARMAIYRKHYTEALQYSQEAIAAKTLAGAQGANQGLALPATYPSTWTDESVAELIFTAPRPIGKSGIVNNWFFNTATYDGGAFLDMGRNLYRDLTQYPTDIRDNSFVGASSLIAPDYATVFDYQNADVIVIGKYPGTPAQNLPLNNNLKVMRTVEMHYIKAEAQIATGDLEGARTTLNFVRRIRTAGTTAASLATPTAASSANHFPAFTSETQA
;
A
#
# COMPACT_ATOMS: atom_id res chain seq x y z
N LEU A 1 22.36 -54.91 55.51
CA LEU A 1 22.52 -55.45 54.15
C LEU A 1 21.15 -55.92 53.69
N LEU A 2 20.28 -54.98 53.31
CA LEU A 2 20.02 -54.55 51.93
C LEU A 2 19.28 -55.62 51.12
N THR A 3 17.95 -55.58 51.17
CA THR A 3 17.09 -56.00 50.05
C THR A 3 16.00 -54.94 49.92
N LEU A 4 16.37 -53.92 49.15
CA LEU A 4 15.61 -52.74 48.78
C LEU A 4 14.46 -53.17 47.85
N ALA A 5 13.28 -52.64 48.13
CA ALA A 5 12.10 -52.77 47.31
C ALA A 5 12.37 -52.23 45.89
N ALA A 6 12.27 -53.10 44.89
CA ALA A 6 12.16 -52.72 43.50
C ALA A 6 10.70 -52.30 43.22
N ALA A 7 10.37 -51.06 43.58
CA ALA A 7 9.20 -50.40 43.03
C ALA A 7 9.59 -49.80 41.68
N ALA A 8 8.93 -50.27 40.62
CA ALA A 8 9.10 -49.81 39.27
C ALA A 8 8.81 -48.30 39.16
N ILE A 9 9.85 -47.53 38.89
CA ILE A 9 9.72 -46.16 38.40
C ILE A 9 9.71 -46.27 36.87
N TYR A 10 8.57 -46.65 36.31
CA TYR A 10 8.31 -46.40 34.89
C TYR A 10 8.03 -44.90 34.80
N SER A 11 9.04 -44.16 34.35
CA SER A 11 8.95 -42.74 34.01
C SER A 11 7.89 -42.55 32.92
N CYS A 12 6.73 -42.00 33.27
CA CYS A 12 5.80 -41.40 32.32
C CYS A 12 6.39 -40.06 31.83
N SER A 13 7.41 -40.12 30.96
CA SER A 13 7.86 -38.92 30.22
C SER A 13 6.89 -38.53 29.10
N ASP A 14 6.15 -39.51 28.58
CA ASP A 14 5.25 -39.38 27.42
C ASP A 14 3.91 -38.67 27.73
N ALA A 15 3.62 -38.37 29.01
CA ALA A 15 2.34 -37.77 29.42
C ALA A 15 2.37 -36.22 29.45
N PHE A 16 3.55 -35.61 29.34
CA PHE A 16 3.71 -34.14 29.36
C PHE A 16 4.43 -33.60 28.11
N ASP A 17 5.19 -34.43 27.38
CA ASP A 17 5.73 -34.10 26.05
C ASP A 17 4.69 -34.40 24.97
N ILE A 18 3.59 -33.64 24.96
CA ILE A 18 2.65 -33.65 23.84
C ILE A 18 3.18 -32.65 22.81
N ALA A 19 4.06 -33.10 21.91
CA ALA A 19 4.30 -32.36 20.67
C ALA A 19 3.01 -32.42 19.85
N GLN A 20 2.37 -31.27 19.60
CA GLN A 20 1.19 -31.25 18.75
C GLN A 20 1.61 -31.60 17.32
N GLU A 21 0.96 -32.60 16.73
CA GLU A 21 1.23 -33.00 15.35
C GLU A 21 0.86 -31.83 14.42
N GLY A 22 1.86 -31.14 13.88
CA GLY A 22 1.72 -29.91 13.08
C GLY A 22 2.26 -28.62 13.72
N GLU A 23 2.69 -28.65 14.98
CA GLU A 23 3.40 -27.53 15.62
C GLU A 23 4.92 -27.70 15.44
N TYR A 24 5.52 -26.82 14.63
CA TYR A 24 6.96 -26.75 14.47
C TYR A 24 7.55 -25.81 15.55
N VAL A 25 8.51 -26.31 16.32
CA VAL A 25 9.36 -25.47 17.18
C VAL A 25 10.32 -24.63 16.32
N GLU A 26 10.75 -23.45 16.80
CA GLU A 26 11.55 -22.48 16.03
C GLU A 26 12.84 -23.07 15.44
N ASP A 27 13.37 -24.15 16.02
CA ASP A 27 14.58 -24.86 15.57
C ASP A 27 14.39 -25.72 14.32
N ILE A 28 13.16 -25.94 13.85
CA ILE A 28 12.86 -26.78 12.69
C ILE A 28 12.02 -26.10 11.60
N ALA A 29 11.65 -24.82 11.77
CA ALA A 29 10.78 -24.09 10.86
C ALA A 29 11.44 -23.64 9.55
N PHE A 30 12.77 -23.45 9.53
CA PHE A 30 13.53 -23.02 8.35
C PHE A 30 14.72 -23.95 8.13
N ARG A 31 14.66 -24.78 7.08
CA ARG A 31 15.72 -25.75 6.75
C ARG A 31 16.24 -25.56 5.33
N GLU A 32 15.37 -25.17 4.40
CA GLU A 32 15.70 -24.99 3.00
C GLU A 32 15.13 -23.68 2.43
N LEU A 33 15.55 -23.32 1.21
CA LEU A 33 15.08 -22.10 0.53
C LEU A 33 13.58 -22.11 0.24
N SER A 34 12.99 -23.30 0.11
CA SER A 34 11.55 -23.45 -0.10
C SER A 34 10.76 -22.97 1.12
N ASP A 35 11.24 -23.24 2.34
CA ASP A 35 10.64 -22.78 3.60
C ASP A 35 10.65 -21.25 3.68
N LEU A 36 11.78 -20.62 3.31
CA LEU A 36 11.89 -19.16 3.25
C LEU A 36 10.93 -18.56 2.22
N SER A 37 10.75 -19.23 1.08
CA SER A 37 9.84 -18.78 0.02
C SER A 37 8.37 -18.89 0.43
N LEU A 38 8.01 -19.97 1.14
CA LEU A 38 6.67 -20.14 1.72
C LEU A 38 6.40 -19.07 2.77
N PHE A 39 7.35 -18.82 3.67
CA PHE A 39 7.21 -17.78 4.68
C PHE A 39 7.16 -16.37 4.06
N LEU A 40 7.93 -16.10 3.00
CA LEU A 40 7.83 -14.85 2.25
C LEU A 40 6.43 -14.66 1.66
N THR A 41 5.78 -15.72 1.18
CA THR A 41 4.40 -15.66 0.69
C THR A 41 3.43 -15.23 1.80
N GLU A 42 3.63 -15.73 3.02
CA GLU A 42 2.87 -15.29 4.19
C GLU A 42 3.11 -13.80 4.51
N ILE A 43 4.36 -13.32 4.40
CA ILE A 43 4.66 -11.88 4.56
C ILE A 43 3.84 -11.05 3.55
N TYR A 44 3.83 -11.44 2.28
CA TYR A 44 3.02 -10.76 1.25
C TYR A 44 1.52 -10.79 1.59
N ASP A 45 1.02 -11.92 2.08
CA ASP A 45 -0.40 -12.09 2.43
C ASP A 45 -0.84 -11.21 3.61
N ASN A 46 0.10 -10.84 4.48
CA ASN A 46 -0.11 -9.92 5.61
C ASN A 46 0.05 -8.44 5.25
N VAL A 47 0.54 -8.10 4.05
CA VAL A 47 0.58 -6.69 3.60
C VAL A 47 -0.83 -6.21 3.33
N ASP A 48 -1.27 -5.27 4.17
CA ASP A 48 -2.61 -4.71 4.09
C ASP A 48 -2.63 -3.18 4.19
N ASN A 49 -3.33 -2.57 3.24
CA ASN A 49 -3.54 -1.13 3.13
C ASN A 49 -5.03 -0.76 3.23
N GLU A 50 -5.94 -1.71 3.47
CA GLU A 50 -7.39 -1.44 3.54
C GLU A 50 -7.73 -0.39 4.60
N ASP A 51 -7.24 -0.53 5.84
CA ASP A 51 -7.51 0.45 6.90
C ASP A 51 -6.93 1.83 6.59
N ILE A 52 -5.79 1.88 5.90
CA ILE A 52 -5.20 3.15 5.45
C ILE A 52 -6.13 3.82 4.44
N ILE A 53 -6.58 3.07 3.43
CA ILE A 53 -7.49 3.56 2.40
C ILE A 53 -8.84 3.97 3.00
N ALA A 54 -9.39 3.16 3.91
CA ALA A 54 -10.66 3.44 4.58
C ALA A 54 -10.56 4.70 5.43
N PHE A 55 -9.50 4.82 6.23
CA PHE A 55 -9.27 5.98 7.09
C PHE A 55 -9.08 7.26 6.27
N THR A 56 -8.21 7.25 5.25
CA THR A 56 -8.00 8.44 4.41
C THR A 56 -9.25 8.81 3.64
N SER A 57 -10.06 7.84 3.19
CA SER A 57 -11.31 8.13 2.49
C SER A 57 -12.30 8.95 3.32
N VAL A 58 -12.45 8.62 4.61
CA VAL A 58 -13.44 9.27 5.48
C VAL A 58 -12.90 10.46 6.28
N PHE A 59 -11.59 10.50 6.55
CA PHE A 59 -10.96 11.56 7.31
C PHE A 59 -10.52 12.76 6.43
N THR A 60 -10.70 12.65 5.11
CA THR A 60 -10.47 13.72 4.12
C THR A 60 -11.80 14.09 3.44
N ASP A 61 -11.76 14.97 2.43
CA ASP A 61 -12.93 15.43 1.69
C ASP A 61 -13.28 14.57 0.46
N GLU A 62 -12.79 13.33 0.42
CA GLU A 62 -12.99 12.39 -0.68
C GLU A 62 -14.37 11.72 -0.64
N THR A 63 -14.95 11.53 0.56
CA THR A 63 -16.26 10.88 0.75
C THR A 63 -17.30 11.77 1.41
N ALA A 64 -18.56 11.37 1.33
CA ALA A 64 -19.67 11.91 2.09
C ALA A 64 -20.44 10.76 2.79
N ILE A 65 -21.30 11.14 3.73
CA ILE A 65 -22.17 10.19 4.43
C ILE A 65 -23.26 9.72 3.46
N GLY A 66 -23.25 8.41 3.16
CA GLY A 66 -24.22 7.79 2.25
C GLY A 66 -25.62 7.65 2.86
N ASP A 67 -26.58 7.31 2.00
CA ASP A 67 -28.01 7.15 2.33
C ASP A 67 -28.29 6.00 3.30
N GLU A 68 -27.48 4.95 3.24
CA GLU A 68 -27.60 3.76 4.10
C GLU A 68 -26.66 3.80 5.31
N ASN A 69 -26.15 4.99 5.69
CA ASN A 69 -25.28 5.11 6.87
C ASN A 69 -26.04 4.90 8.18
N GLY A 70 -25.77 3.78 8.84
CA GLY A 70 -26.32 3.40 10.14
C GLY A 70 -25.46 3.83 11.35
N GLY A 71 -24.48 4.72 11.15
CA GLY A 71 -23.52 5.15 12.18
C GLY A 71 -22.06 4.83 11.86
N GLN A 72 -21.77 4.23 10.70
CA GLN A 72 -20.41 3.96 10.24
C GLN A 72 -19.62 5.26 10.10
N ASN A 73 -18.40 5.27 10.64
CA ASN A 73 -17.39 6.32 10.50
C ASN A 73 -17.82 7.76 10.83
N GLN A 74 -18.90 7.91 11.60
CA GLN A 74 -19.44 9.22 11.98
C GLN A 74 -18.45 10.07 12.79
N ALA A 75 -17.62 9.44 13.63
CA ALA A 75 -16.61 10.15 14.41
C ALA A 75 -15.49 10.66 13.49
N GLU A 76 -14.97 9.79 12.63
CA GLU A 76 -13.89 10.08 11.70
C GLU A 76 -14.30 11.15 10.68
N TYR A 77 -15.52 11.08 10.15
CA TYR A 77 -16.08 12.09 9.25
C TYR A 77 -16.19 13.49 9.90
N ARG A 78 -16.38 13.54 11.22
CA ARG A 78 -16.36 14.79 12.01
C ARG A 78 -14.96 15.15 12.53
N HIS A 79 -13.93 14.48 12.02
CA HIS A 79 -12.54 14.61 12.43
C HIS A 79 -12.30 14.37 13.93
N GLN A 80 -13.07 13.44 14.52
CA GLN A 80 -12.93 13.05 15.93
C GLN A 80 -12.10 11.77 16.03
N LEU A 81 -10.83 11.90 16.43
CA LEU A 81 -9.95 10.78 16.73
C LEU A 81 -9.85 10.56 18.24
N PHE A 82 -10.27 9.38 18.69
CA PHE A 82 -10.16 8.94 20.08
C PHE A 82 -9.06 7.89 20.23
N SER A 83 -8.58 7.68 21.45
CA SER A 83 -7.60 6.64 21.78
C SER A 83 -8.11 5.21 21.52
N THR A 84 -9.42 5.04 21.37
CA THR A 84 -10.09 3.79 21.01
C THR A 84 -10.42 3.68 19.51
N ASN A 85 -9.89 4.58 18.66
CA ASN A 85 -10.15 4.54 17.23
C ASN A 85 -9.57 3.25 16.61
N GLY A 86 -10.41 2.52 15.88
CA GLY A 86 -10.07 1.23 15.27
C GLY A 86 -9.01 1.37 14.20
N TYR A 87 -9.13 2.36 13.29
CA TYR A 87 -8.16 2.55 12.21
C TYR A 87 -6.74 2.82 12.72
N ALA A 88 -6.58 3.70 13.71
CA ALA A 88 -5.28 3.95 14.32
C ALA A 88 -4.70 2.64 14.91
N ASN A 89 -5.50 1.88 15.65
CA ASN A 89 -5.04 0.60 16.20
C ASN A 89 -4.63 -0.39 15.10
N SER A 90 -5.45 -0.58 14.07
CA SER A 90 -5.17 -1.52 12.97
C SER A 90 -3.97 -1.09 12.13
N ILE A 91 -3.85 0.18 11.75
CA ILE A 91 -2.71 0.69 10.99
C ILE A 91 -1.41 0.43 11.77
N TRP A 92 -1.41 0.63 13.09
CA TRP A 92 -0.25 0.33 13.92
C TRP A 92 0.06 -1.17 13.93
N LEU A 93 -0.92 -2.01 14.29
CA LEU A 93 -0.71 -3.44 14.48
C LEU A 93 -0.40 -4.18 13.17
N ASN A 94 -1.10 -3.88 12.08
CA ASN A 94 -0.91 -4.55 10.79
C ASN A 94 0.51 -4.33 10.27
N ASN A 95 1.00 -3.08 10.31
CA ASN A 95 2.37 -2.77 9.87
C ASN A 95 3.43 -3.41 10.78
N TYR A 96 3.26 -3.42 12.10
CA TYR A 96 4.19 -4.10 13.01
C TYR A 96 4.14 -5.63 12.89
N SER A 97 2.99 -6.21 12.53
CA SER A 97 2.88 -7.64 12.22
C SER A 97 3.79 -8.00 11.05
N VAL A 98 3.69 -7.28 9.92
CA VAL A 98 4.58 -7.51 8.76
C VAL A 98 6.06 -7.34 9.14
N ILE A 99 6.40 -6.29 9.88
CA ILE A 99 7.78 -6.06 10.35
C ILE A 99 8.30 -7.25 11.16
N ASN A 100 7.49 -7.77 12.10
CA ASN A 100 7.83 -8.93 12.91
C ASN A 100 8.03 -10.20 12.07
N TYR A 101 7.14 -10.47 11.10
CA TYR A 101 7.31 -11.60 10.19
C TYR A 101 8.60 -11.45 9.37
N VAL A 102 8.92 -10.27 8.84
CA VAL A 102 10.19 -10.05 8.13
C VAL A 102 11.39 -10.34 9.05
N ASN A 103 11.35 -9.90 10.31
CA ASN A 103 12.43 -10.18 11.26
C ASN A 103 12.60 -11.69 11.52
N ARG A 104 11.48 -12.43 11.60
CA ARG A 104 11.50 -13.90 11.72
C ARG A 104 12.08 -14.56 10.49
N LEU A 105 11.73 -14.10 9.28
CA LEU A 105 12.33 -14.61 8.05
C LEU A 105 13.83 -14.33 7.99
N ILE A 106 14.28 -13.14 8.40
CA ILE A 106 15.71 -12.79 8.43
C ILE A 106 16.45 -13.71 9.42
N ALA A 107 15.93 -13.89 10.64
CA ALA A 107 16.52 -14.79 11.62
C ALA A 107 16.51 -16.26 11.16
N GLY A 108 15.43 -16.69 10.49
CA GLY A 108 15.29 -18.01 9.91
C GLY A 108 16.26 -18.26 8.74
N ALA A 109 16.50 -17.24 7.92
CA ALA A 109 17.44 -17.33 6.80
C ALA A 109 18.87 -17.59 7.30
N ASP A 110 19.26 -17.12 8.48
CA ASP A 110 20.56 -17.42 9.07
C ASP A 110 20.73 -18.92 9.41
N GLN A 111 19.64 -19.66 9.57
CA GLN A 111 19.64 -21.11 9.81
C GLN A 111 19.70 -21.95 8.51
N VAL A 112 19.36 -21.37 7.36
CA VAL A 112 19.39 -22.07 6.08
C VAL A 112 20.82 -22.12 5.54
N ILE A 113 21.44 -23.30 5.65
CA ILE A 113 22.80 -23.59 5.20
C ILE A 113 22.78 -24.08 3.75
N LEU A 114 23.49 -23.39 2.86
CA LEU A 114 23.65 -23.78 1.46
C LEU A 114 24.91 -24.63 1.29
N ASP A 115 24.82 -25.70 0.49
CA ASP A 115 25.95 -26.56 0.19
C ASP A 115 26.89 -25.91 -0.84
N PRO A 116 28.13 -25.51 -0.46
CA PRO A 116 29.07 -24.86 -1.37
C PRO A 116 29.56 -25.78 -2.50
N GLU A 117 29.37 -27.10 -2.39
CA GLU A 117 29.72 -28.07 -3.44
C GLU A 117 28.56 -28.32 -4.42
N SER A 118 27.36 -27.80 -4.13
CA SER A 118 26.20 -27.96 -5.01
C SER A 118 26.42 -27.24 -6.35
N ALA A 119 26.00 -27.89 -7.44
CA ALA A 119 26.00 -27.28 -8.77
C ALA A 119 25.07 -26.05 -8.88
N THR A 120 24.12 -25.88 -7.96
CA THR A 120 23.18 -24.75 -7.90
C THR A 120 23.59 -23.68 -6.87
N PHE A 121 24.76 -23.81 -6.22
CA PHE A 121 25.13 -22.94 -5.09
C PHE A 121 25.00 -21.43 -5.40
N ASP A 122 25.51 -20.97 -6.55
CA ASP A 122 25.42 -19.56 -6.93
C ASP A 122 23.96 -19.11 -7.15
N ASP A 123 23.13 -19.95 -7.77
CA ASP A 123 21.70 -19.68 -7.97
C ASP A 123 20.93 -19.67 -6.63
N ASP A 124 21.27 -20.60 -5.73
CA ASP A 124 20.69 -20.70 -4.39
C ASP A 124 21.04 -19.47 -3.52
N VAL A 125 22.27 -18.94 -3.65
CA VAL A 125 22.68 -17.68 -3.02
C VAL A 125 21.90 -16.50 -3.59
N LEU A 126 21.72 -16.43 -4.92
CA LEU A 126 20.91 -15.39 -5.55
C LEU A 126 19.44 -15.46 -5.10
N GLU A 127 18.88 -16.65 -4.99
CA GLU A 127 17.50 -16.85 -4.53
C GLU A 127 17.31 -16.47 -3.06
N LYS A 128 18.23 -16.87 -2.18
CA LYS A 128 18.23 -16.44 -0.77
C LYS A 128 18.28 -14.92 -0.66
N ASN A 129 19.15 -14.27 -1.43
CA ASN A 129 19.29 -12.82 -1.44
C ASN A 129 18.05 -12.12 -2.02
N ARG A 130 17.42 -12.68 -3.04
CA ARG A 130 16.13 -12.20 -3.57
C ARG A 130 15.06 -12.26 -2.50
N ILE A 131 14.89 -13.40 -1.81
CA ILE A 131 13.90 -13.57 -0.76
C ILE A 131 14.08 -12.53 0.36
N LEU A 132 15.32 -12.35 0.83
CA LEU A 132 15.65 -11.35 1.84
C LEU A 132 15.41 -9.92 1.35
N ALA A 133 15.70 -9.64 0.08
CA ALA A 133 15.50 -8.33 -0.52
C ALA A 133 14.01 -7.95 -0.60
N GLU A 134 13.16 -8.89 -0.99
CA GLU A 134 11.71 -8.68 -1.04
C GLU A 134 11.15 -8.45 0.36
N ALA A 135 11.47 -9.32 1.33
CA ALA A 135 11.04 -9.17 2.71
C ALA A 135 11.48 -7.83 3.32
N ARG A 136 12.75 -7.45 3.17
CA ARG A 136 13.28 -6.17 3.64
C ARG A 136 12.60 -4.97 2.98
N THR A 137 12.26 -5.05 1.70
CA THR A 137 11.49 -3.98 1.03
C THR A 137 10.11 -3.80 1.66
N LEU A 138 9.43 -4.90 2.01
CA LEU A 138 8.13 -4.84 2.69
C LEU A 138 8.26 -4.29 4.12
N ARG A 139 9.33 -4.61 4.85
CA ARG A 139 9.63 -4.00 6.16
C ARG A 139 9.88 -2.50 6.05
N ALA A 140 10.65 -2.06 5.05
CA ALA A 140 10.87 -0.66 4.74
C ALA A 140 9.55 0.07 4.40
N PHE A 141 8.70 -0.55 3.57
CA PHE A 141 7.39 -0.03 3.22
C PHE A 141 6.49 0.16 4.46
N CYS A 142 6.35 -0.87 5.30
CA CYS A 142 5.51 -0.80 6.50
C CYS A 142 6.05 0.21 7.53
N THR A 143 7.38 0.33 7.65
CA THR A 143 8.00 1.35 8.50
C THR A 143 7.70 2.77 8.01
N LEU A 144 7.72 3.00 6.69
CA LEU A 144 7.34 4.29 6.11
C LEU A 144 5.85 4.61 6.33
N GLN A 145 4.97 3.62 6.23
CA GLN A 145 3.55 3.80 6.54
C GLN A 145 3.36 4.23 8.00
N LEU A 146 4.00 3.55 8.94
CA LEU A 146 3.99 3.93 10.36
C LEU A 146 4.47 5.36 10.57
N LEU A 147 5.59 5.76 9.96
CA LEU A 147 6.07 7.14 10.07
C LEU A 147 5.03 8.15 9.54
N THR A 148 4.34 7.84 8.45
CA THR A 148 3.38 8.75 7.79
C THR A 148 2.20 9.10 8.71
N PHE A 149 1.77 8.17 9.56
CA PHE A 149 0.64 8.38 10.47
C PHE A 149 1.04 8.76 11.90
N TYR A 150 2.25 8.40 12.34
CA TYR A 150 2.65 8.51 13.75
C TYR A 150 3.82 9.46 14.03
N SER A 151 4.51 9.94 13.00
CA SER A 151 5.48 11.02 13.14
C SER A 151 4.76 12.37 13.28
N THR A 152 5.30 13.26 14.13
CA THR A 152 4.74 14.60 14.29
C THR A 152 5.10 15.55 13.14
N ASP A 153 6.24 15.30 12.48
CA ASP A 153 6.73 16.10 11.35
C ASP A 153 7.83 15.32 10.61
N LEU A 154 7.49 14.76 9.44
CA LEU A 154 8.43 13.98 8.61
C LEU A 154 9.59 14.81 8.05
N THR A 155 9.48 16.14 8.02
CA THR A 155 10.55 17.03 7.53
C THR A 155 11.60 17.31 8.60
N ASN A 156 11.32 16.98 9.86
CA ASN A 156 12.23 17.13 10.97
C ASN A 156 12.85 15.79 11.35
N ASP A 157 14.12 15.61 11.01
CA ASP A 157 14.91 14.42 11.30
C ASP A 157 15.01 14.09 12.81
N SER A 158 14.91 15.10 13.69
CA SER A 158 14.95 14.92 15.15
C SER A 158 13.57 14.72 15.79
N ALA A 159 12.48 14.84 15.03
CA ALA A 159 11.14 14.59 15.55
C ALA A 159 10.96 13.10 15.89
N LEU A 160 10.03 12.83 16.80
CA LEU A 160 9.78 11.48 17.27
C LEU A 160 9.08 10.67 16.17
N GLY A 161 9.72 9.59 15.73
CA GLY A 161 9.25 8.65 14.72
C GLY A 161 8.49 7.50 15.37
N VAL A 162 8.83 6.26 15.06
CA VAL A 162 8.18 5.06 15.61
C VAL A 162 9.21 4.12 16.24
N ILE A 163 8.77 2.99 16.82
CA ILE A 163 9.69 1.98 17.34
C ILE A 163 10.37 1.29 16.15
N ILE A 164 11.70 1.26 16.14
CA ILE A 164 12.45 0.38 15.25
C ILE A 164 12.47 -1.00 15.90
N LEU A 165 11.82 -1.97 15.24
CA LEU A 165 11.86 -3.37 15.61
C LEU A 165 12.67 -4.12 14.55
N ASP A 166 13.94 -4.39 14.85
CA ASP A 166 14.93 -4.97 13.93
C ASP A 166 15.25 -6.44 14.20
N HIS A 167 14.60 -7.04 15.19
CA HIS A 167 14.78 -8.41 15.63
C HIS A 167 13.44 -9.07 16.01
N VAL A 168 13.47 -10.37 16.31
CA VAL A 168 12.29 -11.12 16.78
C VAL A 168 12.08 -10.80 18.26
N PRO A 169 10.95 -10.16 18.64
CA PRO A 169 10.69 -9.81 20.03
C PRO A 169 10.46 -11.08 20.87
N PRO A 170 10.76 -11.05 22.19
CA PRO A 170 10.49 -12.19 23.08
C PRO A 170 9.02 -12.60 23.07
N THR A 171 8.75 -13.91 23.15
CA THR A 171 7.38 -14.47 23.15
C THR A 171 6.62 -14.20 24.45
N LEU A 172 7.33 -13.97 25.56
CA LEU A 172 6.70 -13.63 26.83
C LEU A 172 6.43 -12.11 26.91
N PRO A 173 5.23 -11.71 27.37
CA PRO A 173 4.85 -10.31 27.42
C PRO A 173 5.72 -9.54 28.43
N ASN A 174 5.97 -8.26 28.13
CA ASN A 174 6.67 -7.29 28.99
C ASN A 174 8.13 -7.63 29.32
N LEU A 175 8.79 -8.51 28.57
CA LEU A 175 10.23 -8.72 28.70
C LEU A 175 11.05 -7.61 28.03
N GLU A 176 10.46 -6.96 27.04
CA GLU A 176 11.08 -5.86 26.30
C GLU A 176 10.10 -4.71 26.15
N GLN A 177 10.60 -3.49 26.36
CA GLN A 177 9.90 -2.26 26.07
C GLN A 177 10.84 -1.31 25.34
N LEU A 178 10.58 -1.10 24.05
CA LEU A 178 11.39 -0.24 23.20
C LEU A 178 10.81 1.19 23.17
N PRO A 179 11.65 2.23 23.29
CA PRO A 179 11.21 3.60 23.05
C PRO A 179 10.98 3.83 21.55
N ARG A 180 10.23 4.88 21.22
CA ARG A 180 10.18 5.40 19.85
C ARG A 180 11.55 5.98 19.47
N SER A 181 12.00 5.69 18.26
CA SER A 181 13.20 6.26 17.65
C SER A 181 12.88 7.63 17.02
N THR A 182 13.91 8.37 16.66
CA THR A 182 13.79 9.59 15.84
C THR A 182 13.43 9.26 14.40
N ASN A 183 12.88 10.23 13.68
CA ASN A 183 12.63 10.11 12.24
C ASN A 183 13.90 9.73 11.47
N LEU A 184 15.04 10.35 11.76
CA LEU A 184 16.30 10.07 11.07
C LEU A 184 16.73 8.61 11.24
N GLU A 185 16.62 8.05 12.44
CA GLU A 185 16.94 6.65 12.71
C GLU A 185 16.02 5.73 11.89
N CYS A 186 14.72 6.02 11.85
CA CYS A 186 13.78 5.23 11.06
C CYS A 186 14.05 5.34 9.55
N PHE A 187 14.37 6.53 9.02
CA PHE A 187 14.73 6.71 7.62
C PHE A 187 16.04 5.98 7.27
N ASN A 188 17.01 5.96 8.16
CA ASN A 188 18.23 5.18 7.97
C ASN A 188 17.95 3.68 7.96
N PHE A 189 17.07 3.19 8.83
CA PHE A 189 16.62 1.79 8.84
C PHE A 189 15.92 1.41 7.52
N ILE A 190 14.99 2.26 7.05
CA ILE A 190 14.33 2.11 5.75
C ILE A 190 15.37 2.06 4.61
N ASN A 191 16.33 2.99 4.59
CA ASN A 191 17.34 3.07 3.54
C ASN A 191 18.25 1.83 3.50
N GLN A 192 18.65 1.29 4.65
CA GLN A 192 19.46 0.06 4.71
C GLN A 192 18.76 -1.13 4.05
N ASP A 193 17.46 -1.30 4.32
CA ASP A 193 16.66 -2.35 3.69
C ASP A 193 16.49 -2.14 2.18
N LEU A 194 16.24 -0.90 1.75
CA LEU A 194 16.09 -0.57 0.34
C LEU A 194 17.43 -0.64 -0.43
N ASP A 195 18.57 -0.37 0.20
CA ASP A 195 19.91 -0.52 -0.40
C ASP A 195 20.25 -2.00 -0.64
N TYR A 196 19.98 -2.85 0.36
CA TYR A 196 20.11 -4.30 0.22
C TYR A 196 19.21 -4.80 -0.92
N ALA A 197 17.96 -4.35 -0.97
CA ALA A 197 17.03 -4.77 -2.01
C ALA A 197 17.45 -4.30 -3.41
N ASN A 198 17.91 -3.05 -3.55
CA ASN A 198 18.36 -2.52 -4.85
C ASN A 198 19.54 -3.33 -5.43
N THR A 199 20.41 -3.84 -4.55
CA THR A 199 21.57 -4.66 -4.92
C THR A 199 21.15 -6.06 -5.38
N ASN A 200 20.18 -6.67 -4.69
CA ASN A 200 19.90 -8.11 -4.82
C ASN A 200 18.66 -8.44 -5.66
N LEU A 201 17.79 -7.47 -5.97
CA LEU A 201 16.65 -7.70 -6.85
C LEU A 201 17.08 -7.72 -8.32
N SER A 202 16.42 -8.56 -9.11
CA SER A 202 16.43 -8.49 -10.56
C SER A 202 15.31 -7.58 -11.07
N ALA A 203 15.33 -7.25 -12.37
CA ALA A 203 14.22 -6.53 -12.97
C ALA A 203 13.00 -7.45 -13.08
N SER A 204 11.86 -7.02 -12.54
CA SER A 204 10.59 -7.75 -12.61
C SER A 204 9.47 -6.81 -13.06
N THR A 205 8.49 -7.38 -13.74
CA THR A 205 7.30 -6.71 -14.28
C THR A 205 6.03 -7.06 -13.53
N VAL A 206 6.10 -8.08 -12.66
CA VAL A 206 4.95 -8.67 -11.97
C VAL A 206 4.63 -7.82 -10.75
N PRO A 207 3.49 -7.10 -10.72
CA PRO A 207 3.20 -6.12 -9.67
C PRO A 207 2.75 -6.77 -8.36
N THR A 208 2.52 -8.08 -8.31
CA THR A 208 2.15 -8.77 -7.06
C THR A 208 3.37 -9.05 -6.18
N PHE A 209 4.58 -8.84 -6.71
CA PHE A 209 5.83 -9.03 -6.00
C PHE A 209 6.63 -7.73 -5.98
N VAL A 210 7.47 -7.58 -4.97
CA VAL A 210 8.44 -6.49 -4.87
C VAL A 210 9.32 -6.48 -6.13
N SER A 211 9.52 -5.28 -6.67
CA SER A 211 10.36 -5.03 -7.84
C SER A 211 11.29 -3.85 -7.59
N LYS A 212 12.31 -3.68 -8.45
CA LYS A 212 13.14 -2.47 -8.42
C LYS A 212 12.33 -1.19 -8.55
N ALA A 213 11.25 -1.20 -9.33
CA ALA A 213 10.35 -0.06 -9.45
C ALA A 213 9.70 0.29 -8.09
N MET A 214 9.30 -0.72 -7.30
CA MET A 214 8.76 -0.51 -5.96
C MET A 214 9.80 0.08 -5.00
N VAL A 215 11.03 -0.46 -4.99
CA VAL A 215 12.13 0.08 -4.16
C VAL A 215 12.36 1.57 -4.44
N LEU A 216 12.46 1.94 -5.71
CA LEU A 216 12.66 3.32 -6.14
C LEU A 216 11.46 4.21 -5.81
N ALA A 217 10.25 3.69 -5.97
CA ALA A 217 9.04 4.43 -5.67
C ALA A 217 8.82 4.65 -4.17
N ILE A 218 9.22 3.72 -3.29
CA ILE A 218 9.28 3.94 -1.84
C ILE A 218 10.26 5.08 -1.52
N ARG A 219 11.44 5.09 -2.15
CA ARG A 219 12.42 6.18 -1.97
C ARG A 219 11.87 7.52 -2.43
N ALA A 220 11.18 7.56 -3.58
CA ALA A 220 10.56 8.77 -4.09
C ALA A 220 9.47 9.31 -3.15
N ARG A 221 8.58 8.43 -2.64
CA ARG A 221 7.52 8.77 -1.68
C ARG A 221 8.11 9.28 -0.37
N MET A 222 9.11 8.59 0.17
CA MET A 222 9.81 9.02 1.37
C MET A 222 10.47 10.40 1.18
N ALA A 223 11.16 10.61 0.05
CA ALA A 223 11.84 11.88 -0.23
C ALA A 223 10.86 13.05 -0.36
N ILE A 224 9.69 12.86 -1.02
CA ILE A 224 8.72 13.96 -1.16
C ILE A 224 8.08 14.33 0.18
N TYR A 225 7.76 13.36 1.04
CA TYR A 225 7.25 13.63 2.40
C TYR A 225 8.24 14.41 3.26
N ARG A 226 9.53 14.20 3.03
CA ARG A 226 10.64 14.92 3.69
C ARG A 226 10.98 16.25 3.00
N LYS A 227 10.32 16.59 1.89
CA LYS A 227 10.63 17.75 1.04
C LYS A 227 12.06 17.73 0.45
N HIS A 228 12.63 16.54 0.30
CA HIS A 228 13.92 16.31 -0.35
C HIS A 228 13.72 16.27 -1.87
N TYR A 229 13.39 17.42 -2.46
CA TYR A 229 12.90 17.49 -3.84
C TYR A 229 13.89 16.98 -4.89
N THR A 230 15.20 17.15 -4.70
CA THR A 230 16.20 16.60 -5.64
C THR A 230 16.19 15.07 -5.67
N GLU A 231 16.14 14.42 -4.49
CA GLU A 231 16.05 12.97 -4.37
C GLU A 231 14.70 12.46 -4.87
N ALA A 232 13.60 13.16 -4.54
CA ALA A 232 12.27 12.82 -5.01
C ALA A 232 12.18 12.85 -6.55
N LEU A 233 12.79 13.87 -7.18
CA LEU A 233 12.88 13.97 -8.64
C LEU A 233 13.67 12.80 -9.25
N GLN A 234 14.85 12.49 -8.68
CA GLN A 234 15.68 11.39 -9.15
C GLN A 234 14.95 10.05 -9.05
N TYR A 235 14.49 9.68 -7.85
CA TYR A 235 13.90 8.37 -7.61
C TYR A 235 12.56 8.17 -8.33
N SER A 236 11.75 9.22 -8.49
CA SER A 236 10.52 9.12 -9.29
C SER A 236 10.81 8.88 -10.77
N GLN A 237 11.83 9.53 -11.34
CA GLN A 237 12.27 9.27 -12.73
C GLN A 237 12.81 7.84 -12.89
N GLU A 238 13.63 7.38 -11.96
CA GLU A 238 14.16 6.02 -11.96
C GLU A 238 13.06 4.98 -11.80
N ALA A 239 12.06 5.21 -10.93
CA ALA A 239 10.92 4.31 -10.76
C ALA A 239 10.07 4.20 -12.04
N ILE A 240 9.78 5.33 -12.70
CA ILE A 240 9.07 5.37 -13.99
C ILE A 240 9.87 4.60 -15.05
N ALA A 241 11.19 4.82 -15.13
CA ALA A 241 12.06 4.12 -16.06
C ALA A 241 12.10 2.62 -15.79
N ALA A 242 12.27 2.21 -14.53
CA ALA A 242 12.28 0.82 -14.11
C ALA A 242 10.98 0.11 -14.48
N LYS A 243 9.82 0.74 -14.24
CA LYS A 243 8.52 0.19 -14.65
C LYS A 243 8.35 0.10 -16.17
N THR A 244 8.92 1.05 -16.91
CA THR A 244 8.81 1.13 -18.38
C THR A 244 9.70 0.10 -19.08
N LEU A 245 10.93 -0.10 -18.58
CA LEU A 245 11.89 -1.10 -19.10
C LEU A 245 11.39 -2.54 -18.86
N ALA A 246 10.50 -2.73 -17.88
CA ALA A 246 9.85 -3.98 -17.52
C ALA A 246 8.67 -4.35 -18.47
N GLY A 247 8.74 -4.00 -19.76
CA GLY A 247 7.82 -4.52 -20.78
C GLY A 247 6.44 -3.85 -20.93
N ALA A 248 6.20 -2.68 -20.31
CA ALA A 248 4.95 -1.94 -20.51
C ALA A 248 5.19 -0.65 -21.33
N GLN A 249 4.78 -0.68 -22.61
CA GLN A 249 4.36 0.50 -23.37
C GLN A 249 5.33 1.71 -23.29
N GLY A 250 6.54 1.59 -23.84
CA GLY A 250 7.61 2.61 -23.76
C GLY A 250 7.21 4.05 -24.09
N ALA A 251 6.14 4.27 -24.86
CA ALA A 251 5.61 5.60 -25.19
C ALA A 251 4.72 6.21 -24.09
N ASN A 252 4.13 5.40 -23.20
CA ASN A 252 3.18 5.81 -22.17
C ASN A 252 3.80 5.90 -20.77
N GLN A 253 5.12 5.69 -20.66
CA GLN A 253 5.90 5.83 -19.42
C GLN A 253 5.28 5.05 -18.24
N GLY A 254 4.80 3.83 -18.49
CA GLY A 254 4.18 2.98 -17.48
C GLY A 254 2.80 3.43 -16.99
N LEU A 255 2.11 4.33 -17.69
CA LEU A 255 0.69 4.66 -17.44
C LEU A 255 -0.24 3.81 -18.32
N ALA A 256 -1.41 3.46 -17.78
CA ALA A 256 -2.45 2.79 -18.55
C ALA A 256 -3.07 3.76 -19.57
N LEU A 257 -3.28 3.27 -20.79
CA LEU A 257 -3.93 4.03 -21.87
C LEU A 257 -5.42 4.25 -21.58
N PRO A 258 -6.04 5.28 -22.18
CA PRO A 258 -7.47 5.54 -22.03
C PRO A 258 -8.37 4.30 -22.16
N ALA A 259 -8.14 3.50 -23.20
CA ALA A 259 -8.97 2.32 -23.48
C ALA A 259 -8.84 1.18 -22.44
N THR A 260 -7.72 1.12 -21.72
CA THR A 260 -7.43 0.05 -20.74
C THR A 260 -7.46 0.54 -19.29
N TYR A 261 -7.63 1.84 -19.07
CA TYR A 261 -7.62 2.42 -17.73
C TYR A 261 -8.73 1.84 -16.84
N PRO A 262 -10.00 1.69 -17.30
CA PRO A 262 -11.05 1.07 -16.48
C PRO A 262 -10.69 -0.34 -16.02
N SER A 263 -10.03 -1.13 -16.88
CA SER A 263 -9.58 -2.49 -16.56
C SER A 263 -8.53 -2.55 -15.45
N THR A 264 -7.90 -1.44 -15.08
CA THR A 264 -7.00 -1.38 -13.91
C THR A 264 -7.79 -1.61 -12.62
N TRP A 265 -9.02 -1.09 -12.57
CA TRP A 265 -9.88 -1.12 -11.39
C TRP A 265 -10.58 -2.46 -11.21
N THR A 266 -10.88 -3.15 -12.32
CA THR A 266 -11.46 -4.51 -12.35
C THR A 266 -10.41 -5.64 -12.21
N ASP A 267 -9.14 -5.30 -11.95
CA ASP A 267 -8.01 -6.24 -11.87
C ASP A 267 -7.66 -6.98 -13.18
N GLU A 268 -8.23 -6.58 -14.32
CA GLU A 268 -7.94 -7.14 -15.64
C GLU A 268 -6.66 -6.56 -16.26
N SER A 269 -6.21 -5.38 -15.79
CA SER A 269 -4.99 -4.73 -16.26
C SER A 269 -4.05 -4.38 -15.11
N VAL A 270 -2.78 -4.66 -15.35
CA VAL A 270 -1.66 -4.33 -14.45
C VAL A 270 -0.75 -3.23 -15.00
N ALA A 271 -1.17 -2.56 -16.09
CA ALA A 271 -0.29 -1.71 -16.90
C ALA A 271 0.41 -0.63 -16.07
N GLU A 272 -0.31 0.03 -15.16
CA GLU A 272 0.20 1.12 -14.31
C GLU A 272 0.51 0.73 -12.87
N LEU A 273 0.39 -0.55 -12.50
CA LEU A 273 0.62 -1.00 -11.13
C LEU A 273 2.11 -1.26 -10.93
N ILE A 274 2.74 -0.56 -9.97
CA ILE A 274 4.10 -0.87 -9.50
C ILE A 274 4.04 -2.00 -8.47
N PHE A 275 3.07 -1.91 -7.56
CA PHE A 275 2.78 -2.94 -6.58
C PHE A 275 1.27 -3.03 -6.30
N THR A 276 0.75 -4.24 -6.26
CA THR A 276 -0.66 -4.56 -5.95
C THR A 276 -0.74 -5.72 -4.97
N ALA A 277 -1.61 -5.61 -3.97
CA ALA A 277 -1.83 -6.67 -2.98
C ALA A 277 -3.07 -7.48 -3.36
N PRO A 278 -2.96 -8.76 -3.72
CA PRO A 278 -4.09 -9.57 -4.12
C PRO A 278 -5.17 -9.70 -3.03
N ARG A 279 -6.44 -9.79 -3.43
CA ARG A 279 -7.58 -10.06 -2.53
C ARG A 279 -8.38 -11.29 -2.99
N PRO A 280 -7.80 -12.51 -2.90
CA PRO A 280 -8.49 -13.74 -3.27
C PRO A 280 -9.67 -14.05 -2.32
N ILE A 281 -10.40 -15.11 -2.64
CA ILE A 281 -11.45 -15.67 -1.78
C ILE A 281 -10.89 -15.87 -0.36
N GLY A 282 -11.61 -15.39 0.65
CA GLY A 282 -11.22 -15.52 2.06
C GLY A 282 -10.48 -14.30 2.63
N LYS A 283 -10.09 -13.34 1.79
CA LYS A 283 -9.65 -12.01 2.23
C LYS A 283 -10.82 -11.03 2.30
N SER A 284 -10.68 -10.05 3.19
CA SER A 284 -11.57 -8.89 3.22
C SER A 284 -11.62 -8.23 1.84
N GLY A 285 -12.80 -7.75 1.48
CA GLY A 285 -13.02 -7.04 0.23
C GLY A 285 -12.98 -5.54 0.45
N ILE A 286 -12.11 -4.82 -0.28
CA ILE A 286 -11.95 -3.37 -0.18
C ILE A 286 -13.25 -2.57 -0.32
N VAL A 287 -14.25 -3.10 -1.04
CA VAL A 287 -15.56 -2.45 -1.22
C VAL A 287 -16.30 -2.28 0.11
N ASN A 288 -16.04 -3.15 1.09
CA ASN A 288 -16.63 -3.07 2.44
C ASN A 288 -16.32 -1.78 3.18
N ASN A 289 -15.35 -0.99 2.70
CA ASN A 289 -15.03 0.31 3.28
C ASN A 289 -16.08 1.38 2.99
N TRP A 290 -16.98 1.14 2.02
CA TRP A 290 -17.99 2.13 1.61
C TRP A 290 -19.39 1.54 1.41
N PHE A 291 -19.51 0.23 1.13
CA PHE A 291 -20.77 -0.45 0.85
C PHE A 291 -20.94 -1.72 1.67
N PHE A 292 -22.18 -2.16 1.90
CA PHE A 292 -22.45 -3.43 2.57
C PHE A 292 -22.36 -4.66 1.67
N ASN A 293 -22.78 -4.55 0.41
CA ASN A 293 -23.01 -5.72 -0.45
C ASN A 293 -22.27 -5.68 -1.79
N THR A 294 -22.20 -4.51 -2.43
CA THR A 294 -21.58 -4.33 -3.76
C THR A 294 -21.37 -2.85 -4.04
N ALA A 295 -20.48 -2.50 -4.96
CA ALA A 295 -20.22 -1.11 -5.38
C ALA A 295 -21.29 -0.58 -6.36
N THR A 296 -22.55 -0.62 -5.95
CA THR A 296 -23.69 -0.06 -6.69
C THR A 296 -24.62 0.67 -5.73
N TYR A 297 -25.59 1.42 -6.27
CA TYR A 297 -26.61 2.11 -5.48
C TYR A 297 -27.37 1.13 -4.57
N ASP A 298 -27.87 0.03 -5.15
CA ASP A 298 -28.56 -1.03 -4.38
C ASP A 298 -27.62 -1.83 -3.44
N GLY A 299 -26.31 -1.56 -3.49
CA GLY A 299 -25.31 -2.21 -2.66
C GLY A 299 -25.25 -1.74 -1.21
N GLY A 300 -26.00 -0.69 -0.89
CA GLY A 300 -26.08 -0.09 0.44
C GLY A 300 -24.84 0.74 0.75
N ALA A 301 -24.76 1.92 0.15
CA ALA A 301 -23.65 2.87 0.37
C ALA A 301 -23.82 3.54 1.74
N PHE A 302 -22.96 3.21 2.69
CA PHE A 302 -22.89 3.96 3.95
C PHE A 302 -21.89 5.12 3.87
N LEU A 303 -20.99 5.09 2.89
CA LEU A 303 -20.22 6.23 2.42
C LEU A 303 -20.34 6.30 0.90
N ASP A 304 -20.49 7.50 0.37
CA ASP A 304 -20.50 7.77 -1.06
C ASP A 304 -19.44 8.82 -1.42
N MET A 305 -19.29 9.16 -2.70
CA MET A 305 -18.28 10.10 -3.17
C MET A 305 -18.64 11.52 -2.73
N GLY A 306 -17.65 12.24 -2.18
CA GLY A 306 -17.82 13.65 -1.84
C GLY A 306 -18.22 14.48 -3.06
N ARG A 307 -19.25 15.32 -2.91
CA ARG A 307 -19.76 16.14 -4.02
C ARG A 307 -18.70 17.05 -4.65
N ASN A 308 -17.75 17.50 -3.84
CA ASN A 308 -16.62 18.34 -4.28
C ASN A 308 -15.76 17.58 -5.30
N LEU A 309 -15.42 16.34 -4.98
CA LEU A 309 -14.64 15.44 -5.82
C LEU A 309 -15.40 15.11 -7.11
N TYR A 310 -16.69 14.78 -7.01
CA TYR A 310 -17.54 14.53 -8.18
C TYR A 310 -17.52 15.73 -9.14
N ARG A 311 -17.68 16.96 -8.64
CA ARG A 311 -17.65 18.17 -9.46
C ARG A 311 -16.29 18.32 -10.15
N ASP A 312 -15.19 18.11 -9.43
CA ASP A 312 -13.85 18.30 -9.96
C ASP A 312 -13.50 17.23 -11.02
N LEU A 313 -13.99 15.98 -10.85
CA LEU A 313 -13.86 14.91 -11.84
C LEU A 313 -14.69 15.19 -13.10
N THR A 314 -15.96 15.59 -12.94
CA THR A 314 -16.92 15.74 -14.05
C THR A 314 -16.84 17.09 -14.75
N GLN A 315 -16.03 18.03 -14.25
CA GLN A 315 -15.74 19.30 -14.93
C GLN A 315 -15.18 19.10 -16.35
N TYR A 316 -14.51 17.97 -16.60
CA TYR A 316 -13.89 17.64 -17.87
C TYR A 316 -14.54 16.37 -18.45
N PRO A 317 -15.55 16.48 -19.33
CA PRO A 317 -16.35 15.34 -19.80
C PRO A 317 -15.60 14.33 -20.67
N THR A 318 -14.33 14.59 -20.97
CA THR A 318 -13.43 13.68 -21.69
C THR A 318 -12.43 13.00 -20.75
N ASP A 319 -12.46 13.30 -19.45
CA ASP A 319 -11.57 12.69 -18.47
C ASP A 319 -12.05 11.28 -18.13
N ILE A 320 -11.30 10.26 -18.56
CA ILE A 320 -11.67 8.84 -18.42
C ILE A 320 -11.87 8.36 -16.99
N ARG A 321 -11.43 9.15 -16.00
CA ARG A 321 -11.60 8.83 -14.58
C ARG A 321 -13.04 8.97 -14.15
N ASP A 322 -13.84 9.81 -14.81
CA ASP A 322 -15.27 9.94 -14.52
C ASP A 322 -15.99 8.57 -14.63
N ASN A 323 -15.73 7.83 -15.71
CA ASN A 323 -16.32 6.54 -16.04
C ASN A 323 -15.77 5.39 -15.16
N SER A 324 -14.69 5.63 -14.42
CA SER A 324 -14.09 4.64 -13.53
C SER A 324 -14.39 4.94 -12.07
N PHE A 325 -14.46 6.21 -11.66
CA PHE A 325 -14.58 6.60 -10.26
C PHE A 325 -16.02 6.92 -9.87
N VAL A 326 -16.86 7.33 -10.81
CA VAL A 326 -18.29 7.53 -10.58
C VAL A 326 -19.03 6.28 -11.04
N GLY A 327 -19.66 5.58 -10.11
CA GLY A 327 -20.42 4.37 -10.38
C GLY A 327 -21.62 4.67 -11.27
N ALA A 328 -21.86 3.83 -12.27
CA ALA A 328 -22.92 4.03 -13.27
C ALA A 328 -24.35 4.07 -12.68
N SER A 329 -24.54 3.51 -11.48
CA SER A 329 -25.82 3.53 -10.75
C SER A 329 -26.02 4.78 -9.88
N SER A 330 -25.12 5.77 -9.94
CA SER A 330 -25.23 6.97 -9.10
C SER A 330 -26.53 7.72 -9.36
N LEU A 331 -27.14 8.25 -8.29
CA LEU A 331 -28.20 9.24 -8.35
C LEU A 331 -27.58 10.62 -8.24
N ILE A 332 -27.65 11.41 -9.30
CA ILE A 332 -27.04 12.75 -9.33
C ILE A 332 -28.13 13.81 -9.24
N ALA A 333 -28.22 14.51 -8.11
CA ALA A 333 -29.11 15.66 -8.00
C ALA A 333 -28.53 16.86 -8.79
N PRO A 334 -29.23 17.43 -9.77
CA PRO A 334 -28.77 18.62 -10.48
C PRO A 334 -28.86 19.89 -9.62
N ASP A 335 -29.75 19.90 -8.62
CA ASP A 335 -30.06 21.02 -7.73
C ASP A 335 -29.61 20.75 -6.28
N TYR A 336 -28.48 20.06 -6.12
CA TYR A 336 -27.91 19.63 -4.84
C TYR A 336 -27.78 20.74 -3.78
N ALA A 337 -27.63 22.00 -4.19
CA ALA A 337 -27.53 23.14 -3.28
C ALA A 337 -28.88 23.51 -2.61
N THR A 338 -30.00 23.07 -3.18
CA THR A 338 -31.36 23.41 -2.73
C THR A 338 -32.21 22.20 -2.42
N VAL A 339 -31.74 20.99 -2.73
CA VAL A 339 -32.46 19.75 -2.46
C VAL A 339 -32.56 19.55 -0.94
N PHE A 340 -33.77 19.30 -0.44
CA PHE A 340 -34.03 19.20 1.00
C PHE A 340 -33.44 17.92 1.60
N ASP A 341 -33.59 16.80 0.91
CA ASP A 341 -33.11 15.49 1.31
C ASP A 341 -32.00 15.05 0.36
N TYR A 342 -30.83 15.69 0.50
CA TYR A 342 -29.71 15.44 -0.40
C TYR A 342 -29.16 14.02 -0.25
N GLN A 343 -29.22 13.43 0.95
CA GLN A 343 -28.70 12.09 1.20
C GLN A 343 -29.41 11.05 0.32
N ASN A 344 -30.72 11.15 0.15
CA ASN A 344 -31.47 10.21 -0.70
C ASN A 344 -31.58 10.66 -2.17
N ALA A 345 -31.49 11.97 -2.45
CA ALA A 345 -31.61 12.50 -3.80
C ALA A 345 -30.29 12.51 -4.58
N ASP A 346 -29.16 12.42 -3.88
CA ASP A 346 -27.82 12.61 -4.43
C ASP A 346 -26.81 11.58 -3.88
N VAL A 347 -26.94 10.34 -4.34
CA VAL A 347 -26.05 9.24 -3.96
C VAL A 347 -25.02 9.00 -5.04
N ILE A 348 -23.78 9.42 -4.79
CA ILE A 348 -22.69 9.37 -5.77
C ILE A 348 -21.84 8.13 -5.53
N VAL A 349 -22.20 7.02 -6.17
CA VAL A 349 -21.55 5.72 -5.98
C VAL A 349 -20.06 5.80 -6.33
N ILE A 350 -19.21 5.33 -5.42
CA ILE A 350 -17.76 5.19 -5.64
C ILE A 350 -17.51 3.97 -6.54
N GLY A 351 -17.09 4.21 -7.79
CA GLY A 351 -16.86 3.16 -8.80
C GLY A 351 -15.41 2.64 -8.87
N LYS A 352 -14.46 3.28 -8.18
CA LYS A 352 -13.01 3.01 -8.30
C LYS A 352 -12.62 1.57 -7.97
N TYR A 353 -13.36 0.93 -7.06
CA TYR A 353 -13.24 -0.50 -6.75
C TYR A 353 -14.61 -1.15 -6.98
N PRO A 354 -14.90 -1.70 -8.17
CA PRO A 354 -16.23 -2.19 -8.53
C PRO A 354 -16.56 -3.60 -7.98
N GLY A 355 -15.62 -4.23 -7.26
CA GLY A 355 -15.64 -5.65 -6.94
C GLY A 355 -15.34 -6.54 -8.15
N THR A 356 -15.47 -7.85 -7.94
CA THR A 356 -15.41 -8.88 -8.98
C THR A 356 -16.68 -9.77 -8.94
N PRO A 357 -17.88 -9.19 -9.12
CA PRO A 357 -19.15 -9.92 -9.03
C PRO A 357 -19.24 -11.10 -10.02
N ALA A 358 -18.61 -10.99 -11.19
CA ALA A 358 -18.52 -12.09 -12.17
C ALA A 358 -17.82 -13.35 -11.62
N GLN A 359 -17.04 -13.22 -10.54
CA GLN A 359 -16.34 -14.30 -9.84
C GLN A 359 -16.99 -14.64 -8.49
N ASN A 360 -18.23 -14.18 -8.24
CA ASN A 360 -18.94 -14.26 -6.95
C ASN A 360 -18.18 -13.58 -5.79
N LEU A 361 -17.42 -12.54 -6.10
CA LEU A 361 -16.69 -11.73 -5.12
C LEU A 361 -17.04 -10.24 -5.30
N PRO A 362 -18.31 -9.85 -5.08
CA PRO A 362 -18.78 -8.47 -5.34
C PRO A 362 -18.08 -7.41 -4.48
N LEU A 363 -17.34 -7.83 -3.45
CA LEU A 363 -16.65 -6.93 -2.53
C LEU A 363 -15.13 -6.90 -2.75
N ASN A 364 -14.58 -7.83 -3.54
CA ASN A 364 -13.13 -7.99 -3.65
C ASN A 364 -12.60 -7.39 -4.95
N ASN A 365 -11.58 -6.55 -4.79
CA ASN A 365 -10.59 -6.22 -5.80
C ASN A 365 -9.22 -6.22 -5.12
N ASN A 366 -8.16 -6.39 -5.89
CA ASN A 366 -6.80 -6.24 -5.37
C ASN A 366 -6.57 -4.78 -4.95
N LEU A 367 -5.73 -4.56 -3.93
CA LEU A 367 -5.37 -3.21 -3.49
C LEU A 367 -4.30 -2.61 -4.40
N LYS A 368 -4.53 -1.41 -4.94
CA LYS A 368 -3.58 -0.75 -5.84
C LYS A 368 -2.57 0.09 -5.03
N VAL A 369 -1.73 -0.61 -4.25
CA VAL A 369 -0.83 -0.03 -3.25
C VAL A 369 0.13 1.04 -3.81
N MET A 370 0.63 0.84 -5.03
CA MET A 370 1.56 1.78 -5.67
C MET A 370 1.40 1.76 -7.19
N ARG A 371 1.28 2.94 -7.78
CA ARG A 371 1.05 3.11 -9.22
C ARG A 371 2.03 4.09 -9.84
N THR A 372 2.31 3.92 -11.13
CA THR A 372 3.25 4.78 -11.87
C THR A 372 2.79 6.24 -11.94
N VAL A 373 1.47 6.50 -11.87
CA VAL A 373 0.95 7.88 -11.89
C VAL A 373 1.40 8.69 -10.70
N GLU A 374 1.53 8.06 -9.53
CA GLU A 374 2.04 8.71 -8.32
C GLU A 374 3.46 9.22 -8.55
N MET A 375 4.31 8.42 -9.21
CA MET A 375 5.68 8.84 -9.54
C MET A 375 5.69 10.04 -10.49
N HIS A 376 4.71 10.17 -11.39
CA HIS A 376 4.59 11.36 -12.23
C HIS A 376 4.20 12.59 -11.42
N TYR A 377 3.33 12.45 -10.42
CA TYR A 377 2.96 13.55 -9.54
C TYR A 377 4.13 13.97 -8.63
N ILE A 378 4.83 13.01 -8.02
CA ILE A 378 6.05 13.29 -7.25
C ILE A 378 7.10 14.00 -8.11
N LYS A 379 7.32 13.51 -9.34
CA LYS A 379 8.21 14.14 -10.31
C LYS A 379 7.80 15.59 -10.59
N ALA A 380 6.53 15.83 -10.89
CA ALA A 380 6.03 17.17 -11.21
C ALA A 380 6.15 18.13 -10.01
N GLU A 381 5.81 17.67 -8.81
CA GLU A 381 5.94 18.48 -7.58
C GLU A 381 7.40 18.83 -7.31
N ALA A 382 8.31 17.86 -7.41
CA ALA A 382 9.74 18.07 -7.25
C ALA A 382 10.31 19.02 -8.33
N GLN A 383 9.84 18.92 -9.58
CA GLN A 383 10.20 19.86 -10.64
C GLN A 383 9.76 21.29 -10.31
N ILE A 384 8.54 21.48 -9.81
CA ILE A 384 8.06 22.80 -9.37
C ILE A 384 8.94 23.35 -8.25
N ALA A 385 9.18 22.54 -7.22
CA ALA A 385 9.95 22.94 -6.04
C ALA A 385 11.42 23.26 -6.35
N THR A 386 11.99 22.64 -7.39
CA THR A 386 13.36 22.90 -7.87
C THR A 386 13.44 23.98 -8.96
N GLY A 387 12.31 24.57 -9.36
CA GLY A 387 12.24 25.66 -10.34
C GLY A 387 12.10 25.25 -11.81
N ASP A 388 12.02 23.96 -12.11
CA ASP A 388 11.77 23.40 -13.45
C ASP A 388 10.27 23.43 -13.81
N LEU A 389 9.71 24.63 -13.96
CA LEU A 389 8.28 24.82 -14.25
C LEU A 389 7.88 24.28 -15.64
N GLU A 390 8.80 24.32 -16.60
CA GLU A 390 8.57 23.80 -17.95
C GLU A 390 8.53 22.26 -17.97
N GLY A 391 9.46 21.63 -17.26
CA GLY A 391 9.45 20.19 -17.07
C GLY A 391 8.23 19.73 -16.29
N ALA A 392 7.85 20.44 -15.22
CA ALA A 392 6.62 20.15 -14.47
C ALA A 392 5.38 20.22 -15.36
N ARG A 393 5.25 21.29 -16.16
CA ARG A 393 4.16 21.44 -17.15
C ARG A 393 4.13 20.27 -18.13
N THR A 394 5.29 19.85 -18.63
CA THR A 394 5.42 18.71 -19.53
C THR A 394 4.94 17.41 -18.87
N THR A 395 5.38 17.14 -17.64
CA THR A 395 4.98 15.96 -16.86
C THR A 395 3.47 15.94 -16.61
N LEU A 396 2.88 17.06 -16.16
CA LEU A 396 1.45 17.15 -15.87
C LEU A 396 0.59 17.05 -17.15
N ASN A 397 1.00 17.71 -18.24
CA ASN A 397 0.31 17.59 -19.52
C ASN A 397 0.36 16.17 -20.08
N PHE A 398 1.45 15.44 -19.84
CA PHE A 398 1.55 14.04 -20.24
C PHE A 398 0.50 13.18 -19.53
N VAL A 399 0.37 13.30 -18.20
CA VAL A 399 -0.66 12.59 -17.42
C VAL A 399 -2.06 12.99 -17.89
N ARG A 400 -2.35 14.30 -17.97
CA ARG A 400 -3.67 14.80 -18.40
C ARG A 400 -4.07 14.28 -19.78
N ARG A 401 -3.13 14.27 -20.74
CA ARG A 401 -3.37 13.74 -22.09
C ARG A 401 -3.70 12.25 -22.05
N ILE A 402 -3.03 11.46 -21.21
CA ILE A 402 -3.29 10.02 -21.06
C ILE A 402 -4.61 9.76 -20.32
N ARG A 403 -5.10 10.70 -19.51
CA ARG A 403 -6.42 10.63 -18.86
C ARG A 403 -7.57 11.20 -19.70
N THR A 404 -7.31 11.64 -20.93
CA THR A 404 -8.35 12.23 -21.79
C THR A 404 -8.73 11.28 -22.94
N ALA A 405 -10.01 10.98 -23.10
CA ALA A 405 -10.56 10.26 -24.25
C ALA A 405 -10.65 11.18 -25.49
N GLY A 406 -10.18 10.71 -26.65
CA GLY A 406 -10.14 11.51 -27.88
C GLY A 406 -9.00 12.54 -27.90
N THR A 407 -8.55 12.94 -29.10
CA THR A 407 -7.31 13.72 -29.26
C THR A 407 -7.35 15.12 -28.64
N THR A 408 -6.22 15.47 -28.01
CA THR A 408 -5.77 16.76 -27.44
C THR A 408 -6.51 17.27 -26.21
N ALA A 409 -6.04 16.87 -25.03
CA ALA A 409 -6.21 17.64 -23.80
C ALA A 409 -5.67 19.07 -24.02
N ALA A 410 -6.43 20.10 -23.63
CA ALA A 410 -5.94 21.47 -23.64
C ALA A 410 -4.70 21.58 -22.74
N SER A 411 -3.58 22.07 -23.27
CA SER A 411 -2.34 22.25 -22.50
C SER A 411 -2.61 23.12 -21.26
N LEU A 412 -2.06 22.73 -20.11
CA LEU A 412 -1.96 23.64 -18.98
C LEU A 412 -1.18 24.89 -19.40
N ALA A 413 -1.61 26.04 -18.90
CA ALA A 413 -0.75 27.23 -18.88
C ALA A 413 0.47 26.96 -18.00
N THR A 414 1.60 27.61 -18.29
CA THR A 414 2.78 27.51 -17.41
C THR A 414 2.40 28.01 -16.02
N PRO A 415 2.63 27.21 -14.95
CA PRO A 415 2.46 27.70 -13.60
C PRO A 415 3.30 28.96 -13.40
N THR A 416 2.73 30.00 -12.78
CA THR A 416 3.50 31.17 -12.36
C THR A 416 3.87 30.99 -10.89
N ALA A 417 4.98 31.57 -10.42
CA ALA A 417 5.45 31.42 -9.04
C ALA A 417 4.42 31.83 -7.96
N ALA A 418 3.32 32.51 -8.34
CA ALA A 418 2.24 32.93 -7.46
C ALA A 418 1.14 31.89 -7.22
N SER A 419 1.11 30.76 -7.94
CA SER A 419 0.06 29.74 -7.79
C SER A 419 0.34 28.69 -6.71
N SER A 420 1.42 28.83 -5.95
CA SER A 420 1.88 27.84 -4.95
C SER A 420 1.02 27.75 -3.68
N ALA A 421 -0.07 28.51 -3.56
CA ALA A 421 -0.77 28.66 -2.28
C ALA A 421 -2.17 28.04 -2.19
N ASN A 422 -2.91 27.73 -3.28
CA ASN A 422 -4.36 27.49 -3.11
C ASN A 422 -5.10 26.61 -4.14
N HIS A 423 -4.45 25.69 -4.87
CA HIS A 423 -5.20 24.79 -5.77
C HIS A 423 -4.57 23.40 -5.91
N PHE A 424 -4.80 22.54 -4.92
CA PHE A 424 -4.67 21.09 -5.09
C PHE A 424 -5.86 20.29 -4.48
N PRO A 425 -7.15 20.62 -4.74
CA PRO A 425 -8.24 19.76 -4.23
C PRO A 425 -8.42 18.46 -5.02
N ALA A 426 -7.89 18.37 -6.25
CA ALA A 426 -8.20 17.26 -7.17
C ALA A 426 -7.05 16.25 -7.36
N PHE A 427 -5.94 16.37 -6.63
CA PHE A 427 -4.74 15.52 -6.82
C PHE A 427 -4.59 14.42 -5.75
N THR A 428 -5.34 14.48 -4.65
CA THR A 428 -5.31 13.52 -3.53
C THR A 428 -6.03 12.21 -3.85
N SER A 429 -7.13 12.28 -4.62
CA SER A 429 -8.00 11.13 -4.94
C SER A 429 -7.32 9.99 -5.72
N GLU A 430 -6.25 10.28 -6.45
CA GLU A 430 -5.49 9.26 -7.19
C GLU A 430 -4.36 8.63 -6.38
N THR A 431 -3.75 9.34 -5.43
CA THR A 431 -2.49 8.89 -4.79
C THR A 431 -2.68 8.22 -3.44
N GLN A 432 -3.84 8.38 -2.79
CA GLN A 432 -4.10 7.88 -1.43
C GLN A 432 -5.23 6.83 -1.32
N ALA A 433 -5.73 6.31 -2.44
CA ALA A 433 -6.77 5.27 -2.47
C ALA A 433 -6.48 4.16 -3.49
#